data_AF-A0A938SWA3-F1
#
_entry.id   AF-A0A938SWA3-F1
#
_cell.length_a   1.000
_cell.length_b   1.000
_cell.length_c   1.000
_cell.angle_alpha   90.00
_cell.angle_beta   90.00
_cell.angle_gamma   90.00
#
_symmetry.space_group_name_H-M   'P 1'
#
loop_
_entity.id
_entity.type
_entity.pdbx_description
1 polymer ?
#
loop_
_entity_poly.entity_id
_entity_poly.type
_entity_poly.pdbx_seq_one_letter_code
_entity_poly.pdbx_strand_id
1 'polypeptide(L)'
;MDFEKLARQEILKVRPYVPGKPVEELQREKGLQSIIKLASNENPHPPSDAVLAVLGRACSELNRYPDDSAYHLHRALAEHLGVSEGRIFIGNGSVEILYLLAQLFVRPGENLVYATPSFVVYDIVARLSPGEGRPVPCDGDFRHDLPAMLARGDAATKG
;
A
#
# COMPACT_ATOMS: atom_id res chain seq x y z
N MET A 1 12.38 9.97 28.45
CA MET A 1 11.28 10.59 27.68
C MET A 1 10.32 9.48 27.36
N ASP A 2 9.03 9.67 27.68
CA ASP A 2 8.00 8.67 27.46
C ASP A 2 7.34 8.95 26.10
N PHE A 3 7.81 8.25 25.06
CA PHE A 3 7.38 8.51 23.68
C PHE A 3 5.91 8.13 23.45
N GLU A 4 5.35 7.20 24.22
CA GLU A 4 3.94 6.81 24.10
C GLU A 4 3.00 7.95 24.51
N LYS A 5 3.40 8.75 25.51
CA LYS A 5 2.64 9.94 25.93
C LYS A 5 2.70 11.10 24.92
N LEU A 6 3.73 11.12 24.08
CA LEU A 6 3.89 12.16 23.04
C LEU A 6 3.23 11.77 21.72
N ALA A 7 3.02 10.47 21.49
CA ALA A 7 2.46 9.96 20.26
C ALA A 7 0.93 10.12 20.20
N ARG A 8 0.41 10.21 18.98
CA ARG A 8 -1.03 10.14 18.71
C ARG A 8 -1.58 8.81 19.23
N GLN A 9 -2.70 8.82 19.96
CA GLN A 9 -3.25 7.62 20.61
C GLN A 9 -3.59 6.50 19.62
N GLU A 10 -3.89 6.85 18.37
CA GLU A 10 -4.18 5.95 17.27
C GLU A 10 -3.02 4.98 16.99
N ILE A 11 -1.75 5.43 17.11
CA ILE A 11 -0.58 4.59 16.79
C ILE A 11 -0.47 3.39 17.72
N LEU A 12 -0.93 3.52 18.96
CA LEU A 12 -0.86 2.47 19.98
C LEU A 12 -1.80 1.30 19.67
N LYS A 13 -2.80 1.51 18.80
CA LYS A 13 -3.77 0.50 18.37
C LYS A 13 -3.28 -0.31 17.18
N VAL A 14 -2.18 0.09 16.54
CA VAL A 14 -1.66 -0.53 15.32
C VAL A 14 -0.68 -1.65 15.67
N ARG A 15 -0.94 -2.83 15.12
CA ARG A 15 0.06 -3.90 15.09
C ARG A 15 0.99 -3.65 13.90
N PRO A 16 2.33 -3.59 14.11
CA PRO A 16 3.26 -3.44 13.00
C PRO A 16 3.07 -4.53 11.95
N TYR A 17 3.14 -4.16 10.68
CA TYR A 17 3.25 -5.14 9.61
C TYR A 17 4.57 -5.91 9.78
N VAL A 18 4.48 -7.24 9.76
CA VAL A 18 5.65 -8.10 9.81
C VAL A 18 5.97 -8.52 8.37
N PRO A 19 6.98 -7.89 7.72
CA PRO A 19 7.39 -8.32 6.39
C PRO A 19 7.94 -9.75 6.44
N GLY A 20 7.92 -10.42 5.28
CA GLY A 20 8.61 -11.70 5.13
C GLY A 20 10.09 -11.56 5.49
N LYS A 21 10.65 -12.56 6.18
CA LYS A 21 12.06 -12.58 6.58
C LYS A 21 12.96 -12.45 5.34
N PRO A 22 13.98 -11.57 5.36
CA PRO A 22 14.95 -11.46 4.28
C PRO A 22 15.63 -12.81 3.99
N VAL A 23 15.92 -13.07 2.72
CA VAL A 23 16.53 -14.34 2.27
C VAL A 23 17.89 -14.53 2.96
N GLU A 24 18.70 -13.49 2.99
CA GLU A 24 20.05 -13.52 3.55
C GLU A 24 20.03 -13.77 5.07
N GLU A 25 19.01 -13.23 5.76
CA GLU A 25 18.82 -13.47 7.19
C GLU A 25 18.47 -14.95 7.44
N LEU A 26 17.54 -15.49 6.67
CA LEU A 26 17.12 -16.88 6.77
C LEU A 26 18.28 -17.85 6.42
N GLN A 27 19.10 -17.53 5.41
CA GLN A 27 20.29 -18.31 5.07
C GLN A 27 21.29 -18.38 6.23
N ARG A 28 21.61 -17.23 6.85
CA ARG A 28 22.53 -17.19 8.00
C ARG A 28 21.98 -17.96 9.19
N GLU A 29 20.69 -17.85 9.49
CA GLU A 29 20.07 -18.52 10.63
C GLU A 29 20.00 -20.05 10.46
N LYS A 30 19.68 -20.52 9.26
CA LYS A 30 19.41 -21.94 9.00
C LYS A 30 20.55 -22.69 8.31
N GLY A 31 21.64 -21.99 7.96
CA GLY A 31 22.77 -22.58 7.23
C GLY A 31 22.40 -23.03 5.81
N LEU A 32 21.36 -22.44 5.21
CA LEU A 32 20.86 -22.83 3.89
C LEU A 32 21.69 -22.20 2.78
N GLN A 33 22.10 -23.03 1.81
CA GLN A 33 22.85 -22.57 0.64
C GLN A 33 21.93 -21.94 -0.42
N SER A 34 20.68 -22.38 -0.49
CA SER A 34 19.69 -21.90 -1.46
C SER A 34 18.32 -21.73 -0.81
N ILE A 35 17.58 -20.72 -1.28
CA ILE A 35 16.22 -20.40 -0.83
C ILE A 35 15.40 -20.02 -2.06
N ILE A 36 14.18 -20.54 -2.14
CA ILE A 36 13.19 -20.14 -3.13
C ILE A 36 12.19 -19.22 -2.43
N LYS A 37 12.16 -17.93 -2.79
CA LYS A 37 11.29 -16.94 -2.18
C LYS A 37 9.92 -16.89 -2.89
N LEU A 38 8.85 -17.24 -2.16
CA LEU A 38 7.46 -17.24 -2.66
C LEU A 38 6.49 -16.49 -1.72
N ALA A 39 7.00 -15.54 -0.93
CA ALA A 39 6.25 -14.97 0.21
C ALA A 39 5.76 -13.53 0.02
N SER A 40 6.13 -12.85 -1.08
CA SER A 40 5.93 -11.39 -1.25
C SER A 40 5.17 -11.00 -2.52
N ASN A 41 4.62 -11.96 -3.27
CA ASN A 41 3.97 -11.72 -4.58
C ASN A 41 4.87 -10.97 -5.59
N GLU A 42 6.20 -11.06 -5.44
CA GLU A 42 7.16 -10.49 -6.37
C GLU A 42 7.16 -11.27 -7.69
N ASN A 43 7.46 -10.59 -8.80
CA ASN A 43 7.64 -11.28 -10.07
C ASN A 43 8.92 -12.16 -9.99
N PRO A 44 8.84 -13.48 -10.25
CA PRO A 44 10.02 -14.35 -10.20
C PRO A 44 11.00 -14.10 -11.36
N HIS A 45 10.57 -13.41 -12.42
CA HIS A 45 11.41 -13.06 -13.56
C HIS A 45 12.16 -11.75 -13.33
N PRO A 46 13.38 -11.62 -13.87
CA PRO A 46 14.08 -10.35 -13.86
C PRO A 46 13.30 -9.28 -14.64
N PRO A 47 13.56 -7.98 -14.38
CA PRO A 47 13.07 -6.92 -15.24
C PRO A 47 13.49 -7.16 -16.70
N SER A 48 12.67 -6.69 -17.65
CA SER A 48 13.01 -6.81 -19.08
C SER A 48 14.32 -6.10 -19.44
N ASP A 49 15.00 -6.56 -20.49
CA ASP A 49 16.25 -5.96 -20.98
C ASP A 49 16.12 -4.46 -21.26
N ALA A 50 14.95 -4.02 -21.77
CA ALA A 50 14.66 -2.61 -22.00
C ALA A 50 14.67 -1.79 -20.70
N VAL A 51 14.09 -2.34 -19.62
CA VAL A 51 14.09 -1.71 -18.29
C VAL A 51 15.51 -1.66 -17.72
N LEU A 52 16.25 -2.78 -17.81
CA LEU A 52 17.63 -2.84 -17.33
C LEU A 52 18.53 -1.82 -18.03
N ALA A 53 18.38 -1.64 -19.35
CA ALA A 53 19.13 -0.65 -20.10
C ALA A 53 18.82 0.80 -19.67
N VAL A 54 17.55 1.11 -19.37
CA VAL A 54 17.15 2.44 -18.86
C VAL A 54 17.72 2.68 -17.46
N LEU A 55 17.60 1.69 -16.55
CA LEU A 55 18.13 1.79 -15.19
C LEU A 55 19.65 2.03 -15.21
N GLY A 56 20.38 1.31 -16.06
CA GLY A 56 21.82 1.48 -16.22
C GLY A 56 22.22 2.91 -16.62
N ARG A 57 21.45 3.57 -17.50
CA ARG A 57 21.68 4.97 -17.88
C ARG A 57 21.27 5.95 -16.78
N ALA A 58 20.20 5.67 -16.04
CA ALA A 58 19.70 6.54 -14.98
C ALA A 58 20.64 6.61 -13.76
N CYS A 59 21.50 5.59 -13.56
CA CYS A 59 22.42 5.52 -12.43
C CYS A 59 23.34 6.76 -12.28
N SER A 60 23.75 7.41 -13.37
CA SER A 60 24.64 8.59 -13.30
C SER A 60 23.95 9.84 -12.75
N GLU A 61 22.61 9.87 -12.75
CA GLU A 61 21.81 11.04 -12.36
C GLU A 61 21.09 10.85 -11.01
N LEU A 62 21.38 9.78 -10.26
CA LEU A 62 20.71 9.49 -8.97
C LEU A 62 20.92 10.56 -7.90
N ASN A 63 21.87 11.48 -8.09
CA ASN A 63 22.10 12.62 -7.20
C ASN A 63 21.20 13.83 -7.52
N ARG A 64 20.30 13.72 -8.50
CA ARG A 64 19.36 14.77 -8.90
C ARG A 64 17.95 14.39 -8.45
N TYR A 65 17.16 15.41 -8.13
CA TYR A 65 15.72 15.23 -7.98
C TYR A 65 15.11 14.81 -9.32
N PRO A 66 14.12 13.90 -9.31
CA PRO A 66 13.34 13.61 -10.52
C PRO A 66 12.51 14.84 -10.91
N ASP A 67 11.90 14.79 -12.09
CA ASP A 67 10.83 15.72 -12.47
C ASP A 67 9.67 15.59 -11.46
N ASP A 68 9.44 16.65 -10.70
CA ASP A 68 8.43 16.74 -9.64
C ASP A 68 7.01 16.47 -10.16
N SER A 69 6.76 16.74 -11.44
CA SER A 69 5.46 16.52 -12.08
C SER A 69 5.27 15.11 -12.64
N ALA A 70 6.32 14.28 -12.65
CA ALA A 70 6.36 12.98 -13.31
C ALA A 70 5.76 13.02 -14.75
N TYR A 71 6.04 14.09 -15.49
CA TYR A 71 5.35 14.46 -16.74
C TYR A 71 5.27 13.32 -17.75
N HIS A 72 6.42 12.70 -18.03
CA HIS A 72 6.50 11.62 -19.01
C HIS A 72 5.73 10.37 -18.58
N LEU A 73 5.71 10.05 -17.28
CA LEU A 73 5.00 8.90 -16.75
C LEU A 73 3.48 9.12 -16.80
N HIS A 74 3.01 10.31 -16.42
CA HIS A 74 1.59 10.68 -16.54
C HIS A 74 1.07 10.50 -17.96
N ARG A 75 1.79 11.05 -18.95
CA ARG A 75 1.40 10.96 -20.36
C ARG A 75 1.37 9.52 -20.86
N ALA A 76 2.42 8.74 -20.56
CA ALA A 76 2.50 7.35 -21.00
C ALA A 76 1.36 6.49 -20.40
N LEU A 77 1.05 6.70 -19.12
CA LEU A 77 -0.07 6.00 -18.45
C LEU A 77 -1.43 6.46 -18.99
N ALA A 78 -1.61 7.76 -19.24
CA ALA A 78 -2.85 8.33 -19.79
C ALA A 78 -3.18 7.72 -21.15
N GLU A 79 -2.19 7.68 -22.05
CA GLU A 79 -2.30 7.06 -23.36
C GLU A 79 -2.59 5.55 -23.25
N HIS A 80 -1.82 4.84 -22.41
CA HIS A 80 -1.97 3.40 -22.23
C HIS A 80 -3.34 3.00 -21.67
N LEU A 81 -3.88 3.77 -20.72
CA LEU A 81 -5.16 3.51 -20.06
C LEU A 81 -6.37 4.13 -20.79
N GLY A 82 -6.14 4.98 -21.80
CA GLY A 82 -7.20 5.70 -22.51
C GLY A 82 -7.96 6.72 -21.63
N VAL A 83 -7.27 7.37 -20.70
CA VAL A 83 -7.84 8.38 -19.79
C VAL A 83 -7.10 9.71 -19.90
N SER A 84 -7.71 10.81 -19.45
CA SER A 84 -7.02 12.10 -19.34
C SER A 84 -5.95 12.07 -18.24
N GLU A 85 -4.87 12.82 -18.41
CA GLU A 85 -3.79 12.94 -17.41
C GLU A 85 -4.28 13.32 -16.01
N GLY A 86 -5.31 14.18 -15.92
CA GLY A 86 -5.94 14.58 -14.64
C GLY A 86 -6.68 13.48 -13.88
N ARG A 87 -6.76 12.25 -14.42
CA ARG A 87 -7.27 11.05 -13.72
C ARG A 87 -6.17 10.17 -13.15
N ILE A 88 -4.92 10.57 -13.27
CA ILE A 88 -3.77 9.81 -12.78
C ILE A 88 -3.20 10.54 -11.58
N PHE A 89 -2.87 9.77 -10.55
CA PHE A 89 -2.12 10.23 -9.40
C PHE A 89 -0.91 9.30 -9.20
N ILE A 90 0.28 9.88 -9.14
CA ILE A 90 1.53 9.14 -8.94
C ILE A 90 1.89 9.20 -7.46
N GLY A 91 2.13 8.04 -6.86
CA GLY A 91 2.63 7.91 -5.49
C GLY A 91 3.78 6.90 -5.45
N ASN A 92 4.49 6.87 -4.33
CA ASN A 92 5.55 5.93 -4.02
C ASN A 92 4.98 4.55 -3.64
N GLY A 93 4.24 3.96 -4.59
CA GLY A 93 3.46 2.74 -4.40
C GLY A 93 2.03 2.99 -3.90
N SER A 94 1.17 2.00 -4.10
CA SER A 94 -0.26 2.10 -3.77
C SER A 94 -0.55 2.25 -2.27
N VAL A 95 0.36 1.79 -1.42
CA VAL A 95 0.23 1.92 0.05
C VAL A 95 0.27 3.38 0.49
N GLU A 96 1.18 4.19 -0.06
CA GLU A 96 1.23 5.63 0.23
C GLU A 96 -0.06 6.31 -0.20
N ILE A 97 -0.57 5.97 -1.38
CA ILE A 97 -1.83 6.52 -1.90
C ILE A 97 -2.99 6.22 -0.93
N LEU A 98 -3.09 4.99 -0.40
CA LEU A 98 -4.11 4.65 0.59
C LEU A 98 -4.01 5.50 1.87
N TYR A 99 -2.79 5.75 2.37
CA TYR A 99 -2.58 6.62 3.52
C TYR A 99 -2.98 8.07 3.22
N LEU A 100 -2.59 8.61 2.06
CA LEU A 100 -2.95 9.96 1.65
C LEU A 100 -4.46 10.12 1.52
N LEU A 101 -5.15 9.15 0.89
CA LEU A 101 -6.60 9.18 0.78
C LEU A 101 -7.27 9.20 2.16
N ALA A 102 -6.85 8.35 3.09
CA ALA A 102 -7.40 8.35 4.44
C ALA A 102 -7.16 9.68 5.18
N GLN A 103 -5.96 10.24 5.09
CA GLN A 103 -5.63 11.51 5.74
C GLN A 103 -6.36 12.71 5.13
N LEU A 104 -6.54 12.74 3.81
CA LEU A 104 -7.18 13.86 3.11
C LEU A 104 -8.69 13.87 3.30
N PHE A 105 -9.30 12.69 3.35
CA PHE A 105 -10.75 12.59 3.23
C PHE A 105 -11.49 12.13 4.48
N VAL A 106 -10.84 11.43 5.42
CA VAL A 106 -11.52 10.88 6.59
C VAL A 106 -11.37 11.80 7.80
N ARG A 107 -12.50 12.18 8.38
CA ARG A 107 -12.61 13.08 9.53
C ARG A 107 -13.04 12.33 10.79
N PRO A 108 -12.84 12.92 11.99
CA PRO A 108 -13.44 12.39 13.21
C PRO A 108 -14.95 12.23 13.08
N GLY A 109 -15.46 11.06 13.47
CA GLY A 109 -16.87 10.69 13.33
C GLY A 109 -17.25 10.04 11.99
N GLU A 110 -16.34 10.01 11.02
CA GLU A 110 -16.50 9.24 9.78
C GLU A 110 -15.92 7.83 9.91
N ASN A 111 -16.22 6.96 8.94
CA ASN A 111 -15.76 5.57 8.96
C ASN A 111 -15.30 5.04 7.59
N LEU A 112 -14.49 3.98 7.64
CA LEU A 112 -13.96 3.25 6.51
C LEU A 112 -14.41 1.78 6.58
N VAL A 113 -14.98 1.25 5.49
CA VAL A 113 -15.39 -0.16 5.39
C VAL A 113 -14.41 -0.93 4.52
N TYR A 114 -13.97 -2.10 4.99
CA TYR A 114 -13.02 -2.97 4.28
C TYR A 114 -13.25 -4.44 4.64
N ALA A 115 -12.86 -5.37 3.77
CA ALA A 115 -13.01 -6.80 4.02
C ALA A 115 -11.94 -7.36 4.98
N THR A 116 -12.22 -8.47 5.68
CA THR A 116 -11.26 -9.21 6.50
C THR A 116 -11.52 -10.72 6.45
N PRO A 117 -10.52 -11.60 6.30
CA PRO A 117 -9.12 -11.28 6.03
C PRO A 117 -8.94 -10.71 4.60
N SER A 118 -8.12 -9.67 4.48
CA SER A 118 -7.74 -9.06 3.20
C SER A 118 -6.35 -8.42 3.33
N PHE A 119 -6.01 -7.48 2.45
CA PHE A 119 -4.74 -6.76 2.54
C PHE A 119 -4.62 -6.00 3.87
N VAL A 120 -3.68 -6.41 4.73
CA VAL A 120 -3.49 -5.91 6.11
C VAL A 120 -3.34 -4.38 6.20
N VAL A 121 -2.85 -3.74 5.13
CA VAL A 121 -2.70 -2.29 5.06
C VAL A 121 -4.04 -1.57 5.22
N TYR A 122 -5.17 -2.15 4.80
CA TYR A 122 -6.48 -1.50 5.00
C TYR A 122 -6.78 -1.31 6.50
N ASP A 123 -6.52 -2.31 7.33
CA ASP A 123 -6.70 -2.22 8.78
C ASP A 123 -5.71 -1.23 9.41
N ILE A 124 -4.45 -1.21 8.96
CA ILE A 124 -3.45 -0.25 9.44
C ILE A 124 -3.85 1.19 9.09
N VAL A 125 -4.21 1.45 7.84
CA VAL A 125 -4.67 2.76 7.36
C VAL A 125 -5.91 3.20 8.14
N ALA A 126 -6.89 2.30 8.31
CA ALA A 126 -8.11 2.61 9.04
C ALA A 126 -7.85 2.93 10.52
N ARG A 127 -6.90 2.26 11.18
CA ARG A 127 -6.52 2.55 12.57
C ARG A 127 -5.71 3.84 12.74
N LEU A 128 -4.95 4.24 11.72
CA LEU A 128 -4.18 5.50 11.74
C LEU A 128 -4.97 6.73 11.30
N SER A 129 -6.11 6.49 10.65
CA SER A 129 -7.07 7.51 10.25
C SER A 129 -7.76 8.15 11.47
N PRO A 130 -8.20 9.41 11.38
CA PRO A 130 -9.07 10.04 12.40
C PRO A 130 -10.45 9.37 12.54
N GLY A 131 -10.88 8.58 11.57
CA GLY A 131 -12.17 7.90 11.55
C GLY A 131 -12.15 6.49 12.17
N GLU A 132 -13.31 5.84 12.13
CA GLU A 132 -13.49 4.46 12.59
C GLU A 132 -13.24 3.44 11.45
N GLY A 133 -12.41 2.43 11.70
CA GLY A 133 -12.30 1.26 10.84
C GLY A 133 -13.41 0.23 11.11
N ARG A 134 -14.16 -0.15 10.07
CA ARG A 134 -15.26 -1.12 10.16
C ARG A 134 -14.97 -2.35 9.26
N PRO A 135 -14.18 -3.32 9.75
CA PRO A 135 -13.91 -4.53 9.00
C PRO A 135 -15.17 -5.39 8.83
N VAL A 136 -15.31 -6.04 7.68
CA VAL A 136 -16.41 -6.95 7.33
C VAL A 136 -15.83 -8.32 6.97
N PRO A 137 -16.26 -9.42 7.61
CA PRO A 137 -15.79 -10.75 7.26
C PRO A 137 -15.99 -11.07 5.76
N CYS A 138 -14.99 -11.69 5.15
CA CYS A 138 -15.16 -12.35 3.85
C CYS A 138 -16.19 -13.50 3.98
N ASP A 139 -16.80 -13.88 2.86
CA ASP A 139 -17.73 -14.99 2.80
C ASP A 139 -17.04 -16.35 3.05
N GLY A 140 -17.82 -17.44 3.04
CA GLY A 140 -17.31 -18.79 3.27
C GLY A 140 -16.27 -19.27 2.26
N ASP A 141 -16.16 -18.61 1.10
CA ASP A 141 -15.21 -18.89 0.03
C ASP A 141 -14.06 -17.86 0.00
N PHE A 142 -13.90 -17.05 1.05
CA PHE A 142 -12.90 -15.98 1.16
C PHE A 142 -13.05 -14.87 0.10
N ARG A 143 -14.25 -14.66 -0.45
CA ARG A 143 -14.55 -13.50 -1.31
C ARG A 143 -15.05 -12.33 -0.47
N HIS A 144 -15.00 -11.14 -1.06
CA HIS A 144 -15.62 -9.96 -0.44
C HIS A 144 -17.14 -10.15 -0.40
N ASP A 145 -17.73 -10.10 0.80
CA ASP A 145 -19.17 -10.06 0.99
C ASP A 145 -19.70 -8.65 0.69
N LEU A 146 -19.93 -8.36 -0.60
CA LEU A 146 -20.36 -7.03 -1.04
C LEU A 146 -21.69 -6.58 -0.40
N PRO A 147 -22.72 -7.44 -0.26
CA PRO A 147 -23.92 -7.09 0.50
C PRO A 147 -23.64 -6.69 1.95
N ALA A 148 -22.82 -7.46 2.68
CA ALA A 148 -22.46 -7.12 4.06
C ALA A 148 -21.62 -5.85 4.15
N MET A 149 -20.70 -5.62 3.20
CA MET A 149 -19.93 -4.38 3.10
C MET A 149 -20.84 -3.18 2.87
N LEU A 150 -21.78 -3.27 1.94
CA LEU A 150 -22.75 -2.21 1.68
C LEU A 150 -23.62 -1.93 2.92
N ALA A 151 -24.10 -2.97 3.60
CA ALA A 151 -24.90 -2.85 4.81
C ALA A 151 -24.13 -2.28 6.02
N ARG A 152 -22.80 -2.36 6.01
CA ARG A 152 -21.93 -1.78 7.04
C ARG A 152 -21.71 -0.27 6.85
N GLY A 153 -21.94 0.21 5.63
CA GLY A 153 -21.87 1.63 5.29
C GLY A 153 -23.04 2.42 5.85
N ASP A 154 -22.79 3.67 6.22
CA ASP A 154 -23.78 4.64 6.66
C ASP A 154 -23.49 6.04 6.08
N ALA A 155 -24.25 7.05 6.49
CA ALA A 155 -24.07 8.43 6.02
C ALA A 155 -22.72 9.06 6.38
N ALA A 156 -21.97 8.46 7.32
CA ALA A 156 -20.64 8.89 7.73
C ALA A 156 -19.53 8.03 7.10
N THR A 157 -19.87 7.04 6.27
CA THR A 157 -18.88 6.25 5.54
C THR A 157 -18.28 7.07 4.41
N LYS A 158 -16.95 7.12 4.37
CA LYS A 158 -16.24 7.81 3.29
C LYS A 158 -16.20 6.94 2.04
N GLY A 159 -16.91 7.39 1.00
CA GLY A 159 -16.85 6.86 -0.37
C GLY A 159 -16.10 7.77 -1.33
#